data_AF-W4MEP9-F1
#
_entry.id   AF-W4MEP9-F1
#
_cell.length_a   1.000
_cell.length_b   1.000
_cell.length_c   1.000
_cell.angle_alpha   90.00
_cell.angle_beta   90.00
_cell.angle_gamma   90.00
#
_symmetry.space_group_name_H-M   'P 1'
#
loop_
_entity.id
_entity.type
_entity.pdbx_description
1 polymer ?
#
loop_
_entity_poly.entity_id
_entity_poly.type
_entity_poly.pdbx_seq_one_letter_code
_entity_poly.pdbx_strand_id
1 'polypeptide(L)'
;MLHLTDLDTLKIESADTFEDVNALLYRLGVTDGLPVVPPTASRIEAMLNGRDPDAVIAQLPPLRGRATMHKLAMCAVMAGCRAEYFPIILATIEAVAQPEFNLYGIQTTTGNATPMILLNGPIIDQCNVNAGANALGPGIQSNATIGRAVQFILKNIGGAVPGYTDKATLGQPGKYTFCCAENEGATPWEPLHVTRGYPGEQSTVTVIGTSGIVEVVDSNSYTATSVLLTLAHSMTIAGTMGGRYLLGGGEPLLLITPEHADLIAQDYTRHQAQQYLFDTARLPL
;
A
#
# COMPACT_ATOMS: atom_id res chain seq x y z
N MET A 1 23.40 -16.93 8.25
CA MET A 1 22.47 -17.51 7.24
C MET A 1 21.09 -17.02 7.61
N LEU A 2 20.37 -16.38 6.69
CA LEU A 2 19.02 -15.86 6.96
C LEU A 2 18.11 -17.06 7.21
N HIS A 3 17.67 -17.28 8.44
CA HIS A 3 16.66 -18.29 8.75
C HIS A 3 15.32 -17.59 8.81
N LEU A 4 14.69 -17.41 7.64
CA LEU A 4 13.27 -17.06 7.62
C LEU A 4 12.52 -18.27 8.18
N THR A 5 11.69 -18.02 9.20
CA THR A 5 10.80 -19.05 9.71
C THR A 5 9.82 -19.40 8.61
N ASP A 6 9.75 -20.67 8.23
CA ASP A 6 8.71 -21.11 7.31
C ASP A 6 7.36 -21.07 8.04
N LEU A 7 6.48 -20.19 7.57
CA LEU A 7 5.17 -19.98 8.18
C LEU A 7 4.33 -21.26 8.22
N ASP A 8 4.55 -22.21 7.30
CA ASP A 8 3.83 -23.50 7.29
C ASP A 8 4.17 -24.37 8.52
N THR A 9 5.31 -24.12 9.16
CA THR A 9 5.76 -24.88 10.34
C THR A 9 5.33 -24.24 11.66
N LEU A 10 4.85 -22.99 11.63
CA LEU A 10 4.51 -22.22 12.81
C LEU A 10 3.11 -22.63 13.30
N LYS A 11 3.07 -23.28 14.46
CA LYS A 11 1.82 -23.69 15.13
C LYS A 11 1.65 -22.88 16.40
N ILE A 12 0.50 -22.20 16.50
CA ILE A 12 0.09 -21.45 17.69
C ILE A 12 -1.23 -22.05 18.18
N GLU A 13 -1.25 -22.49 19.44
CA GLU A 13 -2.42 -23.10 20.05
C GLU A 13 -3.28 -22.04 20.74
N SER A 14 -4.58 -22.30 20.86
CA SER A 14 -5.52 -21.38 21.52
C SER A 14 -5.26 -21.22 23.03
N ALA A 15 -4.54 -22.16 23.65
CA ALA A 15 -4.16 -22.13 25.05
C ALA A 15 -2.92 -21.25 25.32
N ASP A 16 -2.15 -20.90 24.28
CA ASP A 16 -0.98 -20.05 24.42
C ASP A 16 -1.39 -18.63 24.83
N THR A 17 -0.65 -18.02 25.74
CA THR A 17 -0.91 -16.64 26.16
C THR A 17 -0.53 -15.65 25.07
N PHE A 18 -1.16 -14.47 25.06
CA PHE A 18 -0.84 -13.42 24.09
C PHE A 18 0.64 -13.01 24.18
N GLU A 19 1.16 -12.90 25.40
CA GLU A 19 2.53 -12.54 25.71
C GLU A 19 3.53 -13.58 25.22
N ASP A 20 3.28 -14.87 25.48
CA ASP A 20 4.17 -15.96 25.07
C ASP A 20 4.23 -16.09 23.55
N VAL A 21 3.08 -15.97 22.87
CA VAL A 21 3.03 -15.98 21.41
C VAL A 21 3.80 -14.80 20.84
N ASN A 22 3.56 -13.58 21.33
CA ASN A 22 4.30 -12.41 20.81
C ASN A 22 5.79 -12.52 21.09
N ALA A 23 6.20 -12.98 22.28
CA ALA A 23 7.61 -13.23 22.60
C ALA A 23 8.24 -14.25 21.64
N LEU A 24 7.53 -15.31 21.27
CA LEU A 24 7.99 -16.27 20.25
C LEU A 24 8.11 -15.61 18.87
N LEU A 25 7.08 -14.91 18.41
CA LEU A 25 7.05 -14.30 17.08
C LEU A 25 8.10 -13.18 16.92
N TYR A 26 8.41 -12.45 17.99
CA TYR A 26 9.55 -11.53 18.02
C TYR A 26 10.87 -12.25 17.84
N ARG A 27 11.11 -13.37 18.57
CA ARG A 27 12.33 -14.18 18.41
C ARG A 27 12.48 -14.77 17.02
N LEU A 28 11.36 -15.16 16.40
CA LEU A 28 11.32 -15.69 15.03
C LEU A 28 11.48 -14.60 13.96
N GLY A 29 11.43 -13.32 14.36
CA GLY A 29 11.60 -12.19 13.45
C GLY A 29 10.48 -12.03 12.42
N VAL A 30 9.28 -12.57 12.68
CA VAL A 30 8.15 -12.56 11.73
C VAL A 30 7.18 -11.40 11.93
N THR A 31 7.39 -10.58 12.95
CA THR A 31 6.61 -9.34 13.18
C THR A 31 7.34 -8.11 12.62
N ASP A 32 6.73 -6.94 12.75
CA ASP A 32 7.28 -5.62 12.46
C ASP A 32 7.75 -4.90 13.74
N GLY A 33 7.87 -5.61 14.87
CA GLY A 33 8.20 -5.03 16.17
C GLY A 33 6.99 -4.54 16.95
N LEU A 34 5.80 -4.47 16.35
CA LEU A 34 4.54 -4.28 17.06
C LEU A 34 3.92 -5.64 17.46
N PRO A 35 3.07 -5.66 18.49
CA PRO A 35 2.31 -6.87 18.82
C PRO A 35 1.41 -7.31 17.65
N VAL A 36 1.19 -8.60 17.55
CA VAL A 36 0.34 -9.22 16.53
C VAL A 36 -0.79 -10.00 17.18
N VAL A 37 -1.89 -10.16 16.44
CA VAL A 37 -2.94 -11.10 16.84
C VAL A 37 -2.41 -12.52 16.66
N PRO A 38 -2.45 -13.39 17.69
CA PRO A 38 -1.94 -14.75 17.58
C PRO A 38 -2.62 -15.51 16.43
N PRO A 39 -1.88 -16.00 15.43
CA PRO A 39 -2.43 -16.69 14.28
C PRO A 39 -2.77 -18.15 14.60
N THR A 40 -3.76 -18.34 15.48
CA THR A 40 -4.26 -19.68 15.82
C THR A 40 -4.92 -20.33 14.60
N ALA A 41 -4.92 -21.67 14.55
CA ALA A 41 -5.55 -22.42 13.46
C ALA A 41 -7.01 -21.99 13.21
N SER A 42 -7.79 -21.77 14.27
CA SER A 42 -9.19 -21.31 14.18
C SER A 42 -9.35 -19.91 13.55
N ARG A 43 -8.42 -18.98 13.82
CA ARG A 43 -8.46 -17.64 13.21
C ARG A 43 -8.05 -17.68 11.74
N ILE A 44 -7.08 -18.53 11.40
CA ILE A 44 -6.66 -18.75 10.00
C ILE A 44 -7.81 -19.39 9.21
N GLU A 45 -8.47 -20.40 9.77
CA GLU A 45 -9.62 -21.06 9.15
C GLU A 45 -10.78 -20.08 8.93
N ALA A 46 -11.10 -19.24 9.92
CA ALA A 46 -12.11 -18.19 9.79
C ALA A 46 -11.75 -17.16 8.71
N MET A 47 -10.46 -16.81 8.57
CA MET A 47 -9.98 -15.91 7.51
C MET A 47 -10.10 -16.54 6.11
N LEU A 48 -9.77 -17.83 5.99
CA LEU A 48 -9.88 -18.58 4.73
C LEU A 48 -11.33 -18.72 4.29
N ASN A 49 -12.26 -18.92 5.23
CA ASN A 49 -13.70 -19.08 5.00
C ASN A 49 -14.00 -20.16 3.94
N GLY A 50 -13.43 -21.36 4.13
CA GLY A 50 -13.64 -22.52 3.26
C GLY A 50 -12.83 -22.53 1.96
N ARG A 51 -11.98 -21.53 1.69
CA ARG A 51 -11.06 -21.53 0.55
C ARG A 51 -9.92 -22.53 0.75
N ASP A 52 -9.43 -23.10 -0.34
CA ASP A 52 -8.31 -24.04 -0.36
C ASP A 52 -7.03 -23.38 0.21
N PRO A 53 -6.47 -23.87 1.34
CA PRO A 53 -5.27 -23.31 1.96
C PRO A 53 -4.01 -23.43 1.08
N ASP A 54 -3.94 -24.41 0.18
CA ASP A 54 -2.75 -24.72 -0.61
C ASP A 54 -2.70 -23.97 -1.95
N ALA A 55 -3.81 -23.33 -2.34
CA ALA A 55 -3.88 -22.51 -3.55
C ALA A 55 -2.83 -21.39 -3.51
N VAL A 56 -2.04 -21.28 -4.57
CA VAL A 56 -0.98 -20.26 -4.69
C VAL A 56 -1.50 -19.10 -5.51
N ILE A 57 -1.49 -17.91 -4.91
CA ILE A 57 -1.90 -16.66 -5.56
C ILE A 57 -0.75 -16.08 -6.38
N ALA A 58 0.47 -16.10 -5.84
CA ALA A 58 1.64 -15.54 -6.50
C ALA A 58 2.96 -16.18 -6.01
N GLN A 59 4.04 -15.92 -6.73
CA GLN A 59 5.41 -16.08 -6.24
C GLN A 59 6.01 -14.69 -6.03
N LEU A 60 6.43 -14.40 -4.80
CA LEU A 60 6.84 -13.05 -4.43
C LEU A 60 8.37 -12.93 -4.38
N PRO A 61 8.99 -11.99 -5.12
CA PRO A 61 10.40 -11.68 -4.98
C PRO A 61 10.68 -11.04 -3.59
N PRO A 62 11.96 -10.95 -3.16
CA PRO A 62 13.16 -11.44 -3.86
C PRO A 62 13.41 -12.94 -3.77
N LEU A 63 12.85 -13.64 -2.78
CA LEU A 63 13.10 -15.08 -2.58
C LEU A 63 12.21 -16.00 -3.43
N ARG A 64 11.25 -15.42 -4.17
CA ARG A 64 10.23 -16.15 -4.94
C ARG A 64 9.42 -17.09 -4.05
N GLY A 65 9.12 -16.63 -2.83
CA GLY A 65 8.30 -17.37 -1.88
C GLY A 65 6.90 -17.59 -2.42
N ARG A 66 6.36 -18.78 -2.22
CA ARG A 66 5.01 -19.16 -2.64
C ARG A 66 3.99 -18.52 -1.69
N ALA A 67 3.22 -17.57 -2.19
CA ALA A 67 2.11 -16.95 -1.47
C ALA A 67 0.88 -17.85 -1.54
N THR A 68 0.84 -18.87 -0.68
CA THR A 68 -0.33 -19.75 -0.51
C THR A 68 -1.42 -19.02 0.28
N MET A 69 -2.67 -19.42 0.06
CA MET A 69 -3.82 -18.91 0.80
C MET A 69 -3.63 -19.01 2.31
N HIS A 70 -3.06 -20.11 2.81
CA HIS A 70 -2.72 -20.29 4.21
C HIS A 70 -1.76 -19.20 4.73
N LYS A 71 -0.63 -18.96 4.05
CA LYS A 71 0.36 -17.95 4.47
C LYS A 71 -0.20 -16.53 4.40
N LEU A 72 -1.00 -16.25 3.37
CA LEU A 72 -1.69 -14.96 3.23
C LEU A 72 -2.69 -14.74 4.38
N ALA A 73 -3.52 -15.74 4.69
CA ALA A 73 -4.47 -15.69 5.79
C ALA A 73 -3.76 -15.52 7.13
N MET A 74 -2.66 -16.23 7.35
CA MET A 74 -1.83 -16.11 8.55
C MET A 74 -1.30 -14.68 8.74
N CYS A 75 -0.75 -14.08 7.69
CA CYS A 75 -0.25 -12.70 7.73
C CYS A 75 -1.40 -11.69 7.96
N ALA A 76 -2.56 -11.89 7.33
CA ALA A 76 -3.74 -11.06 7.54
C ALA A 76 -4.24 -11.14 9.00
N VAL A 77 -4.28 -12.34 9.58
CA VAL A 77 -4.61 -12.53 11.00
C VAL A 77 -3.60 -11.80 11.87
N MET A 78 -2.30 -12.05 11.70
CA MET A 78 -1.24 -11.39 12.49
C MET A 78 -1.36 -9.87 12.46
N ALA A 79 -1.68 -9.29 11.30
CA ALA A 79 -1.87 -7.85 11.14
C ALA A 79 -3.12 -7.30 11.83
N GLY A 80 -4.07 -8.16 12.22
CA GLY A 80 -5.33 -7.79 12.85
C GLY A 80 -6.47 -7.51 11.87
N CYS A 81 -6.40 -8.03 10.64
CA CYS A 81 -7.46 -7.87 9.64
C CYS A 81 -8.75 -8.59 10.04
N ARG A 82 -9.88 -8.03 9.65
CA ARG A 82 -11.15 -8.77 9.55
C ARG A 82 -11.18 -9.62 8.28
N ALA A 83 -11.94 -10.70 8.29
CA ALA A 83 -12.05 -11.62 7.14
C ALA A 83 -12.57 -10.94 5.86
N GLU A 84 -13.45 -9.95 6.01
CA GLU A 84 -13.96 -9.15 4.89
C GLU A 84 -12.89 -8.31 4.17
N TYR A 85 -11.74 -8.04 4.81
CA TYR A 85 -10.61 -7.35 4.17
C TYR A 85 -9.78 -8.29 3.31
N PHE A 86 -9.91 -9.60 3.50
CA PHE A 86 -9.04 -10.57 2.87
C PHE A 86 -9.06 -10.51 1.32
N PRO A 87 -10.21 -10.33 0.64
CA PRO A 87 -10.23 -10.12 -0.81
C PRO A 87 -9.37 -8.95 -1.28
N ILE A 88 -9.29 -7.86 -0.50
CA ILE A 88 -8.43 -6.71 -0.81
C ILE A 88 -6.96 -7.13 -0.78
N ILE A 89 -6.57 -7.93 0.22
CA ILE A 89 -5.21 -8.47 0.33
C ILE A 89 -4.89 -9.35 -0.89
N LEU A 90 -5.79 -10.26 -1.27
CA LEU A 90 -5.57 -11.14 -2.42
C LEU A 90 -5.36 -10.33 -3.71
N ALA A 91 -6.27 -9.39 -4.01
CA ALA A 91 -6.17 -8.52 -5.17
C ALA A 91 -4.88 -7.66 -5.15
N THR A 92 -4.47 -7.18 -3.96
CA THR A 92 -3.23 -6.44 -3.80
C THR A 92 -2.01 -7.31 -4.12
N ILE A 93 -1.99 -8.55 -3.63
CA ILE A 93 -0.89 -9.50 -3.87
C ILE A 93 -0.80 -9.88 -5.36
N GLU A 94 -1.94 -10.09 -6.02
CA GLU A 94 -1.99 -10.30 -7.47
C GLU A 94 -1.45 -9.09 -8.24
N ALA A 95 -1.80 -7.87 -7.80
CA ALA A 95 -1.36 -6.62 -8.44
C ALA A 95 0.15 -6.37 -8.27
N VAL A 96 0.70 -6.52 -7.06
CA VAL A 96 2.16 -6.34 -6.84
C VAL A 96 2.99 -7.46 -7.46
N ALA A 97 2.41 -8.62 -7.75
CA ALA A 97 3.08 -9.70 -8.44
C ALA A 97 3.20 -9.49 -9.96
N GLN A 98 2.46 -8.52 -10.52
CA GLN A 98 2.56 -8.21 -11.95
C GLN A 98 3.96 -7.72 -12.31
N PRO A 99 4.56 -8.20 -13.42
CA PRO A 99 5.90 -7.80 -13.85
C PRO A 99 6.08 -6.28 -13.96
N GLU A 100 5.05 -5.57 -14.41
CA GLU A 100 5.00 -4.12 -14.61
C GLU A 100 5.24 -3.35 -13.32
N PHE A 101 4.84 -3.90 -12.16
CA PHE A 101 5.05 -3.27 -10.87
C PHE A 101 6.51 -3.33 -10.40
N ASN A 102 7.33 -4.24 -10.96
CA ASN A 102 8.74 -4.42 -10.59
C ASN A 102 8.97 -4.56 -9.07
N LEU A 103 8.21 -5.47 -8.44
CA LEU A 103 8.29 -5.69 -7.00
C LEU A 103 9.69 -6.08 -6.51
N TYR A 104 10.49 -6.78 -7.33
CA TYR A 104 11.88 -7.10 -7.01
C TYR A 104 12.68 -5.81 -6.80
N GLY A 105 12.63 -4.86 -7.75
CA GLY A 105 13.31 -3.58 -7.64
C GLY A 105 12.86 -2.78 -6.43
N ILE A 106 11.55 -2.76 -6.13
CA ILE A 106 11.00 -2.07 -4.96
C ILE A 106 11.51 -2.68 -3.65
N GLN A 107 11.53 -4.01 -3.52
CA GLN A 107 11.95 -4.67 -2.28
C GLN A 107 13.47 -4.64 -2.05
N THR A 108 14.28 -4.66 -3.12
CA THR A 108 15.75 -4.75 -2.98
C THR A 108 16.48 -3.42 -3.22
N THR A 109 15.76 -2.31 -3.39
CA THR A 109 16.37 -0.99 -3.57
C THR A 109 17.13 -0.53 -2.33
N THR A 110 18.18 0.25 -2.51
CA THR A 110 18.84 1.00 -1.42
C THR A 110 18.05 2.24 -0.98
N GLY A 111 17.09 2.67 -1.80
CA GLY A 111 16.10 3.68 -1.44
C GLY A 111 15.07 3.17 -0.43
N ASN A 112 14.01 3.93 -0.20
CA ASN A 112 12.97 3.60 0.79
C ASN A 112 11.62 3.24 0.16
N ALA A 113 11.59 2.82 -1.12
CA ALA A 113 10.34 2.51 -1.80
C ALA A 113 9.55 1.41 -1.06
N THR A 114 8.23 1.54 -1.07
CA THR A 114 7.30 0.53 -0.52
C THR A 114 5.99 0.56 -1.32
N PRO A 115 5.25 -0.55 -1.42
CA PRO A 115 3.91 -0.51 -2.01
C PRO A 115 2.93 0.29 -1.15
N MET A 116 2.31 1.30 -1.75
CA MET A 116 1.10 1.96 -1.28
C MET A 116 -0.12 1.33 -1.94
N ILE A 117 -1.19 1.18 -1.17
CA ILE A 117 -2.48 0.61 -1.59
C ILE A 117 -3.49 1.75 -1.66
N LEU A 118 -4.10 1.95 -2.83
CA LEU A 118 -5.19 2.90 -3.03
C LEU A 118 -6.45 2.15 -3.46
N LEU A 119 -7.51 2.28 -2.67
CA LEU A 119 -8.79 1.61 -2.89
C LEU A 119 -9.82 2.53 -3.53
N ASN A 120 -10.69 1.91 -4.32
CA ASN A 120 -11.74 2.55 -5.09
C ASN A 120 -12.99 1.66 -5.13
N GLY A 121 -14.17 2.27 -5.29
CA GLY A 121 -15.45 1.62 -5.45
C GLY A 121 -16.10 1.14 -4.14
N PRO A 122 -17.18 0.32 -4.24
CA PRO A 122 -18.05 -0.01 -3.10
C PRO A 122 -17.37 -0.66 -1.88
N ILE A 123 -16.19 -1.24 -2.04
CA ILE A 123 -15.43 -1.85 -0.95
C ILE A 123 -15.06 -0.84 0.14
N ILE A 124 -14.97 0.45 -0.20
CA ILE A 124 -14.66 1.53 0.73
C ILE A 124 -15.71 1.54 1.85
N ASP A 125 -16.98 1.58 1.50
CA ASP A 125 -18.08 1.59 2.48
C ASP A 125 -18.23 0.23 3.15
N GLN A 126 -18.15 -0.87 2.38
CA GLN A 126 -18.32 -2.22 2.88
C GLN A 126 -17.32 -2.59 3.98
N CYS A 127 -16.06 -2.16 3.81
CA CYS A 127 -14.99 -2.45 4.76
C CYS A 127 -14.69 -1.27 5.72
N ASN A 128 -15.44 -0.17 5.64
CA ASN A 128 -15.18 1.07 6.36
C ASN A 128 -13.73 1.53 6.18
N VAL A 129 -13.30 1.71 4.93
CA VAL A 129 -11.98 2.24 4.58
C VAL A 129 -12.02 3.76 4.65
N ASN A 130 -11.04 4.36 5.33
CA ASN A 130 -10.94 5.82 5.40
C ASN A 130 -10.44 6.39 4.06
N ALA A 131 -11.24 7.31 3.52
CA ALA A 131 -10.88 8.16 2.39
C ALA A 131 -10.84 9.67 2.76
N GLY A 132 -11.22 10.01 4.00
CA GLY A 132 -11.45 11.39 4.42
C GLY A 132 -10.29 12.00 5.19
N ALA A 133 -10.62 12.74 6.26
CA ALA A 133 -9.62 13.36 7.12
C ALA A 133 -8.61 12.34 7.64
N ASN A 134 -7.33 12.71 7.61
CA ASN A 134 -6.23 11.87 8.07
C ASN A 134 -6.18 10.49 7.38
N ALA A 135 -6.55 10.38 6.09
CA ALA A 135 -6.64 9.11 5.35
C ALA A 135 -5.37 8.25 5.34
N LEU A 136 -4.20 8.89 5.38
CA LEU A 136 -2.88 8.21 5.48
C LEU A 136 -2.42 7.99 6.92
N GLY A 137 -3.14 8.54 7.90
CA GLY A 137 -2.79 8.51 9.31
C GLY A 137 -3.55 7.42 10.09
N PRO A 138 -3.39 7.41 11.42
CA PRO A 138 -4.08 6.46 12.29
C PRO A 138 -5.57 6.78 12.44
N GLY A 139 -6.35 5.80 12.88
CA GLY A 139 -7.73 5.99 13.34
C GLY A 139 -8.71 4.92 12.87
N ILE A 140 -8.44 4.27 11.73
CA ILE A 140 -9.32 3.28 11.13
C ILE A 140 -8.60 1.94 10.94
N GLN A 141 -9.22 0.86 11.42
CA GLN A 141 -8.64 -0.49 11.44
C GLN A 141 -8.35 -1.03 10.03
N SER A 142 -9.25 -0.82 9.07
CA SER A 142 -9.11 -1.34 7.70
C SER A 142 -7.81 -0.83 7.06
N ASN A 143 -7.63 0.49 6.93
CA ASN A 143 -6.39 1.10 6.41
C ASN A 143 -5.14 0.56 7.10
N ALA A 144 -5.13 0.60 8.45
CA ALA A 144 -3.95 0.21 9.22
C ALA A 144 -3.58 -1.26 9.01
N THR A 145 -4.57 -2.16 9.12
CA THR A 145 -4.33 -3.61 9.10
C THR A 145 -4.15 -4.14 7.68
N ILE A 146 -4.82 -3.59 6.67
CA ILE A 146 -4.64 -3.97 5.26
C ILE A 146 -3.21 -3.66 4.81
N GLY A 147 -2.75 -2.44 5.03
CA GLY A 147 -1.37 -2.05 4.69
C GLY A 147 -0.36 -2.92 5.45
N ARG A 148 -0.56 -3.14 6.75
CA ARG A 148 0.33 -3.97 7.58
C ARG A 148 0.36 -5.44 7.14
N ALA A 149 -0.77 -6.02 6.77
CA ALA A 149 -0.85 -7.39 6.26
C ALA A 149 -0.02 -7.56 4.99
N VAL A 150 -0.10 -6.61 4.06
CA VAL A 150 0.72 -6.62 2.85
C VAL A 150 2.20 -6.52 3.20
N GLN A 151 2.60 -5.66 4.14
CA GLN A 151 4.00 -5.59 4.59
C GLN A 151 4.48 -6.92 5.21
N PHE A 152 3.65 -7.60 6.01
CA PHE A 152 3.94 -8.94 6.51
C PHE A 152 4.11 -9.97 5.40
N ILE A 153 3.27 -9.94 4.38
CA ILE A 153 3.35 -10.86 3.24
C ILE A 153 4.66 -10.64 2.47
N LEU A 154 4.99 -9.40 2.13
CA LEU A 154 6.22 -9.08 1.40
C LEU A 154 7.47 -9.45 2.21
N LYS A 155 7.46 -9.19 3.51
CA LYS A 155 8.57 -9.53 4.41
C LYS A 155 8.72 -11.03 4.65
N ASN A 156 7.66 -11.70 5.09
CA ASN A 156 7.72 -13.08 5.58
C ASN A 156 7.60 -14.12 4.46
N ILE A 157 6.94 -13.78 3.35
CA ILE A 157 6.77 -14.68 2.19
C ILE A 157 7.69 -14.26 1.05
N GLY A 158 7.63 -12.99 0.63
CA GLY A 158 8.51 -12.47 -0.42
C GLY A 158 9.98 -12.46 0.00
N GLY A 159 10.21 -12.30 1.29
CA GLY A 159 11.53 -12.29 1.89
C GLY A 159 12.17 -10.91 1.88
N ALA A 160 11.42 -9.79 1.92
CA ALA A 160 11.97 -8.46 2.19
C ALA A 160 12.34 -8.28 3.68
N VAL A 161 13.47 -8.85 4.09
CA VAL A 161 13.96 -8.75 5.47
C VAL A 161 14.90 -7.55 5.61
N PRO A 162 14.61 -6.58 6.49
CA PRO A 162 15.46 -5.42 6.73
C PRO A 162 16.91 -5.80 7.03
N GLY A 163 17.85 -5.16 6.34
CA GLY A 163 19.30 -5.37 6.52
C GLY A 163 19.86 -6.58 5.77
N TYR A 164 19.01 -7.42 5.18
CA TYR A 164 19.45 -8.62 4.47
C TYR A 164 19.08 -8.58 2.99
N THR A 165 17.80 -8.55 2.68
CA THR A 165 17.24 -8.58 1.33
C THR A 165 16.50 -7.30 1.03
N ASP A 166 15.83 -6.71 2.02
CA ASP A 166 15.49 -5.29 2.00
C ASP A 166 16.76 -4.48 2.28
N LYS A 167 17.17 -3.71 1.27
CA LYS A 167 18.43 -2.96 1.24
C LYS A 167 18.26 -1.48 1.57
N ALA A 168 17.07 -1.05 1.98
CA ALA A 168 16.83 0.34 2.32
C ALA A 168 17.84 0.83 3.36
N THR A 169 18.51 1.95 3.07
CA THR A 169 19.52 2.52 3.97
C THR A 169 18.91 3.21 5.19
N LEU A 170 17.78 3.89 5.01
CA LEU A 170 17.05 4.60 6.07
C LEU A 170 15.62 4.08 6.30
N GLY A 171 14.98 3.51 5.27
CA GLY A 171 13.57 3.11 5.32
C GLY A 171 12.59 4.29 5.34
N GLN A 172 11.32 4.02 5.67
CA GLN A 172 10.26 5.01 5.88
C GLN A 172 9.10 4.43 6.70
N PRO A 173 8.26 5.27 7.35
CA PRO A 173 7.08 4.80 8.09
C PRO A 173 6.07 4.00 7.26
N GLY A 174 5.95 4.27 5.95
CA GLY A 174 5.07 3.50 5.05
C GLY A 174 5.42 2.01 4.92
N LYS A 175 6.58 1.57 5.43
CA LYS A 175 6.96 0.15 5.53
C LYS A 175 6.26 -0.58 6.69
N TYR A 176 5.56 0.12 7.58
CA TYR A 176 4.67 -0.50 8.58
C TYR A 176 3.26 -0.70 8.03
N THR A 177 2.73 0.33 7.37
CA THR A 177 1.41 0.30 6.72
C THR A 177 1.30 1.48 5.76
N PHE A 178 0.65 1.28 4.61
CA PHE A 178 0.43 2.35 3.62
C PHE A 178 -0.79 2.02 2.76
N CYS A 179 -1.98 2.33 3.27
CA CYS A 179 -3.25 2.04 2.61
C CYS A 179 -4.26 3.17 2.83
N CYS A 180 -4.91 3.61 1.78
CA CYS A 180 -6.06 4.51 1.85
C CYS A 180 -7.03 4.27 0.69
N ALA A 181 -8.09 5.07 0.65
CA ALA A 181 -9.05 5.10 -0.44
C ALA A 181 -9.11 6.49 -1.07
N GLU A 182 -9.53 6.57 -2.34
CA GLU A 182 -9.95 7.83 -2.94
C GLU A 182 -11.27 8.29 -2.31
N ASN A 183 -11.41 9.59 -2.05
CA ASN A 183 -12.64 10.15 -1.51
C ASN A 183 -13.68 10.35 -2.64
N GLU A 184 -14.31 9.27 -3.06
CA GLU A 184 -15.27 9.29 -4.18
C GLU A 184 -16.50 10.19 -3.92
N GLY A 185 -16.83 10.45 -2.65
CA GLY A 185 -17.93 11.35 -2.26
C GLY A 185 -17.56 12.83 -2.21
N ALA A 186 -16.28 13.19 -2.26
CA ALA A 186 -15.80 14.57 -2.18
C ALA A 186 -14.85 14.95 -3.32
N THR A 187 -14.73 14.11 -4.34
CA THR A 187 -13.96 14.41 -5.55
C THR A 187 -14.86 15.11 -6.57
N PRO A 188 -14.41 16.21 -7.21
CA PRO A 188 -15.18 16.88 -8.26
C PRO A 188 -15.07 16.18 -9.63
N TRP A 189 -14.25 15.14 -9.74
CA TRP A 189 -14.03 14.39 -10.97
C TRP A 189 -14.54 12.95 -10.83
N GLU A 190 -14.72 12.25 -11.96
CA GLU A 190 -14.96 10.80 -11.93
C GLU A 190 -13.88 10.07 -11.11
N PRO A 191 -14.25 9.06 -10.30
CA PRO A 191 -13.29 8.26 -9.54
C PRO A 191 -12.19 7.66 -10.42
N LEU A 192 -10.99 7.50 -9.84
CA LEU A 192 -9.79 7.02 -10.54
C LEU A 192 -10.03 5.69 -11.26
N HIS A 193 -10.70 4.74 -10.63
CA HIS A 193 -10.97 3.44 -11.24
C HIS A 193 -11.86 3.55 -12.49
N VAL A 194 -12.85 4.45 -12.47
CA VAL A 194 -13.71 4.73 -13.62
C VAL A 194 -12.92 5.35 -14.75
N THR A 195 -12.06 6.34 -14.45
CA THR A 195 -11.17 6.95 -15.46
C THR A 195 -10.17 5.95 -16.07
N ARG A 196 -9.94 4.82 -15.39
CA ARG A 196 -9.11 3.69 -15.85
C ARG A 196 -9.90 2.59 -16.56
N GLY A 197 -11.20 2.80 -16.80
CA GLY A 197 -12.07 1.92 -17.59
C GLY A 197 -12.79 0.84 -16.79
N TYR A 198 -12.75 0.87 -15.45
CA TYR A 198 -13.53 -0.04 -14.63
C TYR A 198 -14.96 0.50 -14.39
N PRO A 199 -15.98 -0.36 -14.29
CA PRO A 199 -17.33 0.06 -13.89
C PRO A 199 -17.35 0.68 -12.49
N GLY A 200 -18.25 1.64 -12.24
CA GLY A 200 -18.36 2.33 -10.94
C GLY A 200 -18.78 1.42 -9.79
N GLU A 201 -19.45 0.31 -10.10
CA GLU A 201 -19.88 -0.71 -9.14
C GLU A 201 -18.76 -1.71 -8.83
N GLN A 202 -17.65 -1.67 -9.57
CA GLN A 202 -16.53 -2.57 -9.38
C GLN A 202 -15.51 -1.96 -8.41
N SER A 203 -15.25 -2.67 -7.32
CA SER A 203 -14.16 -2.30 -6.42
C SER A 203 -12.81 -2.65 -7.03
N THR A 204 -11.82 -1.77 -6.86
CA THR A 204 -10.48 -1.98 -7.41
C THR A 204 -9.40 -1.61 -6.39
N VAL A 205 -8.20 -2.13 -6.63
CA VAL A 205 -6.99 -1.70 -5.93
C VAL A 205 -5.98 -1.19 -6.93
N THR A 206 -5.40 -0.03 -6.65
CA THR A 206 -4.21 0.47 -7.33
C THR A 206 -3.03 0.33 -6.38
N VAL A 207 -1.93 -0.23 -6.88
CA VAL A 207 -0.66 -0.35 -6.16
C VAL A 207 0.36 0.62 -6.74
N ILE A 208 1.02 1.39 -5.88
CA ILE A 208 2.02 2.38 -6.28
C ILE A 208 3.31 2.14 -5.49
N GLY A 209 4.46 2.07 -6.17
CA GLY A 209 5.76 2.09 -5.49
C GLY A 209 6.08 3.50 -5.02
N THR A 210 5.96 3.78 -3.72
CA THR A 210 6.11 5.13 -3.18
C THR A 210 7.37 5.26 -2.33
N SER A 211 8.07 6.39 -2.49
CA SER A 211 9.25 6.75 -1.70
C SER A 211 8.94 7.97 -0.84
N GLY A 212 8.49 7.71 0.40
CA GLY A 212 8.10 8.75 1.35
C GLY A 212 6.85 9.53 0.94
N ILE A 213 6.57 10.58 1.69
CA ILE A 213 5.49 11.54 1.45
C ILE A 213 6.11 12.93 1.51
N VAL A 214 5.74 13.78 0.57
CA VAL A 214 6.08 15.21 0.59
C VAL A 214 4.80 15.98 0.82
N GLU A 215 4.74 16.72 1.93
CA GLU A 215 3.66 17.66 2.16
C GLU A 215 3.87 18.91 1.29
N VAL A 216 2.83 19.30 0.56
CA VAL A 216 2.80 20.54 -0.22
C VAL A 216 1.83 21.48 0.44
N VAL A 217 2.36 22.51 1.09
CA VAL A 217 1.57 23.54 1.76
C VAL A 217 1.32 24.68 0.78
N ASP A 218 0.04 24.94 0.50
CA ASP A 218 -0.41 26.11 -0.25
C ASP A 218 -1.58 26.75 0.50
N SER A 219 -1.39 27.99 0.96
CA SER A 219 -2.41 28.78 1.64
C SER A 219 -2.69 30.11 0.93
N ASN A 220 -2.07 30.34 -0.23
CA ASN A 220 -2.04 31.64 -0.91
C ASN A 220 -2.52 31.56 -2.36
N SER A 221 -2.77 30.36 -2.88
CA SER A 221 -3.40 30.17 -4.17
C SER A 221 -4.92 30.36 -4.11
N TYR A 222 -5.43 31.23 -4.99
CA TYR A 222 -6.86 31.49 -5.14
C TYR A 222 -7.37 31.17 -6.55
N THR A 223 -6.55 30.55 -7.40
CA THR A 223 -6.92 30.16 -8.77
C THR A 223 -6.47 28.73 -9.04
N ALA A 224 -7.16 28.02 -9.94
CA ALA A 224 -6.77 26.67 -10.36
C ALA A 224 -5.31 26.62 -10.83
N THR A 225 -4.92 27.58 -11.68
CA THR A 225 -3.57 27.63 -12.26
C THR A 225 -2.49 27.88 -11.19
N SER A 226 -2.76 28.71 -10.18
CA SER A 226 -1.77 28.94 -9.11
C SER A 226 -1.55 27.70 -8.25
N VAL A 227 -2.62 26.95 -7.90
CA VAL A 227 -2.49 25.66 -7.19
C VAL A 227 -1.70 24.67 -8.04
N LEU A 228 -2.05 24.51 -9.32
CA LEU A 228 -1.34 23.60 -10.22
C LEU A 228 0.14 23.97 -10.38
N LEU A 229 0.47 25.27 -10.39
CA LEU A 229 1.86 25.73 -10.46
C LEU A 229 2.63 25.39 -9.18
N THR A 230 2.02 25.57 -7.99
CA THR A 230 2.62 25.16 -6.72
C THR A 230 2.90 23.65 -6.72
N LEU A 231 1.91 22.83 -7.10
CA LEU A 231 2.06 21.38 -7.20
C LEU A 231 3.16 20.99 -8.21
N ALA A 232 3.19 21.62 -9.38
CA ALA A 232 4.20 21.35 -10.41
C ALA A 232 5.62 21.64 -9.90
N HIS A 233 5.83 22.74 -9.18
CA HIS A 233 7.12 23.05 -8.57
C HIS A 233 7.49 22.08 -7.44
N SER A 234 6.52 21.62 -6.65
CA SER A 234 6.78 20.61 -5.62
C SER A 234 7.12 19.24 -6.22
N MET A 235 6.62 18.91 -7.41
CA MET A 235 7.00 17.69 -8.13
C MET A 235 8.46 17.71 -8.64
N THR A 236 9.12 18.88 -8.68
CA THR A 236 10.50 19.01 -9.15
C THR A 236 11.53 19.07 -8.02
N ILE A 237 11.18 18.65 -6.79
CA ILE A 237 12.15 18.56 -5.69
C ILE A 237 13.36 17.71 -6.11
N ALA A 238 14.53 18.33 -6.09
CA ALA A 238 15.78 17.70 -6.51
C ALA A 238 16.05 16.41 -5.71
N GLY A 239 16.44 15.34 -6.41
CA GLY A 239 16.71 14.04 -5.80
C GLY A 239 15.47 13.18 -5.53
N THR A 240 14.25 13.64 -5.87
CA THR A 240 13.06 12.77 -5.87
C THR A 240 12.96 11.98 -7.17
N MET A 241 12.37 10.78 -7.11
CA MET A 241 12.33 9.82 -8.23
C MET A 241 11.23 10.14 -9.28
N GLY A 242 10.51 11.26 -9.15
CA GLY A 242 9.29 11.55 -9.92
C GLY A 242 9.49 12.32 -11.24
N GLY A 243 10.71 12.76 -11.54
CA GLY A 243 10.99 13.57 -12.73
C GLY A 243 11.24 12.73 -13.99
N ARG A 244 10.77 13.23 -15.15
CA ARG A 244 11.18 12.70 -16.46
C ARG A 244 12.72 12.75 -16.53
N TYR A 245 13.35 11.61 -16.84
CA TYR A 245 14.81 11.39 -16.86
C TYR A 245 15.51 11.17 -15.51
N LEU A 246 14.77 11.12 -14.39
CA LEU A 246 15.33 10.66 -13.12
C LEU A 246 15.22 9.12 -13.02
N LEU A 247 16.14 8.53 -12.26
CA LEU A 247 16.32 7.08 -12.12
C LEU A 247 14.97 6.36 -11.86
N GLY A 248 14.69 5.29 -12.60
CA GLY A 248 13.63 4.32 -12.26
C GLY A 248 12.30 4.42 -13.03
N GLY A 249 11.96 5.57 -13.64
CA GLY A 249 10.64 5.76 -14.27
C GLY A 249 9.47 5.67 -13.26
N GLY A 250 8.23 5.77 -13.74
CA GLY A 250 7.02 5.65 -12.92
C GLY A 250 6.04 6.82 -13.09
N GLU A 251 4.86 6.69 -12.48
CA GLU A 251 3.82 7.71 -12.46
C GLU A 251 3.80 8.39 -11.07
N PRO A 252 3.97 9.73 -10.98
CA PRO A 252 3.82 10.43 -9.72
C PRO A 252 2.37 10.35 -9.22
N LEU A 253 2.19 10.06 -7.93
CA LEU A 253 0.89 10.12 -7.26
C LEU A 253 0.77 11.46 -6.53
N LEU A 254 -0.27 12.22 -6.85
CA LEU A 254 -0.68 13.39 -6.09
C LEU A 254 -1.98 13.08 -5.36
N LEU A 255 -1.99 13.34 -4.06
CA LEU A 255 -3.20 13.33 -3.24
C LEU A 255 -3.58 14.78 -3.00
N ILE A 256 -4.70 15.20 -3.57
CA ILE A 256 -5.17 16.59 -3.53
C ILE A 256 -6.31 16.69 -2.52
N THR A 257 -6.27 17.72 -1.67
CA THR A 257 -7.37 17.99 -0.73
C THR A 257 -8.65 18.36 -1.49
N PRO A 258 -9.85 18.07 -0.96
CA PRO A 258 -11.10 18.39 -1.63
C PRO A 258 -11.20 19.86 -2.06
N GLU A 259 -10.79 20.79 -1.19
CA GLU A 259 -10.78 22.24 -1.49
C GLU A 259 -9.94 22.59 -2.72
N HIS A 260 -8.71 22.07 -2.81
CA HIS A 260 -7.85 22.31 -3.98
C HIS A 260 -8.38 21.58 -5.22
N ALA A 261 -8.94 20.38 -5.06
CA ALA A 261 -9.55 19.66 -6.17
C ALA A 261 -10.73 20.46 -6.74
N ASP A 262 -11.62 20.97 -5.90
CA ASP A 262 -12.78 21.78 -6.29
C ASP A 262 -12.34 23.08 -6.98
N LEU A 263 -11.32 23.76 -6.45
CA LEU A 263 -10.77 24.96 -7.09
C LEU A 263 -10.18 24.66 -8.48
N ILE A 264 -9.42 23.57 -8.62
CA ILE A 264 -8.86 23.16 -9.92
C ILE A 264 -9.98 22.80 -10.91
N ALA A 265 -11.03 22.12 -10.44
CA ALA A 265 -12.14 21.65 -11.27
C ALA A 265 -12.99 22.76 -11.88
N GLN A 266 -12.89 24.01 -11.38
CA GLN A 266 -13.55 25.17 -11.99
C GLN A 266 -13.05 25.45 -13.41
N ASP A 267 -11.75 25.21 -13.67
CA ASP A 267 -11.10 25.55 -14.93
C ASP A 267 -10.54 24.32 -15.67
N TYR A 268 -10.29 23.20 -14.97
CA TYR A 268 -9.62 22.03 -15.53
C TYR A 268 -10.37 20.72 -15.25
N THR A 269 -10.57 19.92 -16.29
CA THR A 269 -10.83 18.48 -16.11
C THR A 269 -9.61 17.79 -15.47
N ARG A 270 -9.80 16.62 -14.86
CA ARG A 270 -8.71 15.79 -14.31
C ARG A 270 -7.57 15.60 -15.31
N HIS A 271 -7.91 15.26 -16.56
CA HIS A 271 -6.92 15.06 -17.62
C HIS A 271 -6.17 16.35 -17.98
N GLN A 272 -6.85 17.49 -18.07
CA GLN A 272 -6.19 18.77 -18.36
C GLN A 272 -5.26 19.19 -17.21
N ALA A 273 -5.65 18.97 -15.95
CA ALA A 273 -4.82 19.24 -14.78
C ALA A 273 -3.56 18.35 -14.78
N GLN A 274 -3.71 17.04 -15.04
CA GLN A 274 -2.59 16.11 -15.16
C GLN A 274 -1.63 16.50 -16.30
N GLN A 275 -2.18 16.88 -17.46
CA GLN A 275 -1.40 17.33 -18.61
C GLN A 275 -0.63 18.62 -18.28
N TYR A 276 -1.27 19.58 -17.62
CA TYR A 276 -0.61 20.81 -17.16
C TYR A 276 0.59 20.49 -16.24
N LEU A 277 0.42 19.58 -15.29
CA LEU A 277 1.49 19.15 -14.40
C LEU A 277 2.63 18.46 -15.17
N PHE A 278 2.32 17.58 -16.12
CA PHE A 278 3.33 16.90 -16.94
C PHE A 278 4.13 17.85 -17.84
N ASP A 279 3.48 18.91 -18.32
CA ASP A 279 4.14 19.93 -19.13
C ASP A 279 4.97 20.91 -18.31
N THR A 280 4.53 21.21 -17.08
CA THR A 280 5.14 22.25 -16.23
C THR A 280 6.19 21.70 -15.27
N ALA A 281 5.99 20.52 -14.69
CA ALA A 281 6.88 19.91 -13.70
C ALA A 281 8.13 19.31 -14.36
N ARG A 282 9.01 20.18 -14.88
CA ARG A 282 10.24 19.81 -15.59
C ARG A 282 11.45 20.46 -14.94
N LEU A 283 12.48 19.67 -14.70
CA LEU A 283 13.81 20.19 -14.36
C LEU A 283 14.54 20.53 -15.66
N PRO A 284 15.15 21.73 -15.78
CA PRO A 284 16.05 22.01 -16.89
C PRO A 284 17.25 21.05 -16.81
N LEU A 285 17.61 20.45 -17.96
CA LEU A 285 18.80 19.61 -18.13
C LEU A 285 20.08 20.45 -18.14
#